data_AF-R1EFQ2-F1
#
_entry.id   AF-R1EFQ2-F1
#
_cell.length_a   1.000
_cell.length_b   1.000
_cell.length_c   1.000
_cell.angle_alpha   90.00
_cell.angle_beta   90.00
_cell.angle_gamma   90.00
#
_symmetry.space_group_name_H-M   'P 1'
#
loop_
_entity.id
_entity.type
_entity.pdbx_description
1 polymer ?
#
loop_
_entity_poly.entity_id
_entity_poly.type
_entity_poly.pdbx_seq_one_letter_code
_entity_poly.pdbx_strand_id
1 'polypeptide(L)'
;MKMRAVLKSKLLLAMLLVGVAADGTYKSRPDLSPPHLNITIYEPDKLEKGFLFVAPFNGHADFADHGPLQEGPYILTDTGDLVWSGFTYFSTWTGNFQAGRWQGQDVLFAFEGAHNGLHGHGHGHHTILDNHYRTIRELRAGDHMLSDKHEFIIHDEKTALIQIHHPLPTDLTAYGGDATQRWIVDSRFQELDIATGAVLFSWRSLDHIPPSESALPLPLGQAGTGHNSSWAWDYFHINSLEKGGDGHYLLSARHASTVYKINGTSGAVIWRLGGRRSDFALGPGVAFGFQHHARWLSEGVGDCDHLSLFDNSVHGAETAGGGESEVVLYPYSRGKHLRVCVANASAELLQAFRPPGDLLVKSQGSLQALPRGNVLANWGSEGAV
;
A
#
# COMPACT_ATOMS: atom_id res chain seq x y z
N MET A 1 -59.55 -67.85 26.29
CA MET A 1 -58.66 -67.10 27.21
C MET A 1 -57.20 -67.36 26.82
N LYS A 2 -56.64 -66.54 25.93
CA LYS A 2 -55.19 -66.44 25.64
C LYS A 2 -54.90 -64.99 25.26
N MET A 3 -54.14 -64.31 26.12
CA MET A 3 -53.66 -62.93 25.97
C MET A 3 -52.68 -62.84 24.79
N ARG A 4 -52.82 -61.81 23.95
CA ARG A 4 -51.74 -61.32 23.09
C ARG A 4 -51.23 -60.00 23.70
N ALA A 5 -49.96 -60.01 24.10
CA ALA A 5 -49.24 -58.86 24.60
C ALA A 5 -48.99 -57.85 23.46
N VAL A 6 -49.31 -56.59 23.69
CA VAL A 6 -48.93 -55.47 22.81
C VAL A 6 -47.57 -54.97 23.28
N LEU A 7 -46.52 -55.21 22.49
CA LEU A 7 -45.19 -54.66 22.70
C LEU A 7 -45.22 -53.17 22.28
N LYS A 8 -45.16 -52.25 23.23
CA LYS A 8 -44.95 -50.82 22.94
C LYS A 8 -43.45 -50.57 22.78
N SER A 9 -42.97 -50.49 21.55
CA SER A 9 -41.64 -49.97 21.24
C SER A 9 -41.64 -48.45 21.44
N LYS A 10 -40.86 -47.95 22.42
CA LYS A 10 -40.54 -46.52 22.53
C LYS A 10 -39.29 -46.27 21.69
N LEU A 11 -39.47 -45.68 20.51
CA LEU A 11 -38.37 -45.19 19.69
C LEU A 11 -37.88 -43.87 20.32
N LEU A 12 -36.69 -43.89 20.94
CA LEU A 12 -35.98 -42.66 21.33
C LEU A 12 -35.44 -42.02 20.04
N LEU A 13 -35.97 -40.86 19.67
CA LEU A 13 -35.42 -40.05 18.59
C LEU A 13 -34.22 -39.26 19.15
N ALA A 14 -33.01 -39.74 18.91
CA ALA A 14 -31.81 -38.97 19.15
C ALA A 14 -31.73 -37.87 18.07
N MET A 15 -31.92 -36.60 18.46
CA MET A 15 -31.58 -35.47 17.61
C MET A 15 -30.06 -35.46 17.41
N LEU A 16 -29.62 -35.93 16.24
CA LEU A 16 -28.31 -35.61 15.71
C LEU A 16 -28.28 -34.10 15.45
N LEU A 17 -27.70 -33.35 16.39
CA LEU A 17 -27.21 -31.99 16.12
C LEU A 17 -26.10 -32.14 15.08
N VAL A 18 -26.47 -32.04 13.80
CA VAL A 18 -25.50 -31.81 12.74
C VAL A 18 -24.89 -30.45 13.03
N GLY A 19 -23.66 -30.43 13.51
CA GLY A 19 -22.88 -29.20 13.59
C GLY A 19 -22.74 -28.65 12.18
N VAL A 20 -23.45 -27.56 11.90
CA VAL A 20 -23.26 -26.80 10.67
C VAL A 20 -21.95 -26.05 10.83
N ALA A 21 -20.88 -26.55 10.23
CA ALA A 21 -19.71 -25.73 9.99
C ALA A 21 -20.11 -24.66 8.96
N ALA A 22 -19.85 -23.39 9.26
CA ALA A 22 -20.01 -22.33 8.28
C ALA A 22 -19.04 -22.62 7.12
N ASP A 23 -19.56 -22.80 5.91
CA ASP A 23 -18.80 -23.12 4.70
C ASP A 23 -18.30 -21.88 3.96
N GLY A 24 -18.37 -20.71 4.61
CA GLY A 24 -18.02 -19.42 4.01
C GLY A 24 -19.08 -18.84 3.08
N THR A 25 -20.26 -19.49 2.94
CA THR A 25 -21.33 -18.99 2.06
C THR A 25 -22.24 -17.98 2.78
N TYR A 26 -22.52 -16.86 2.11
CA TYR A 26 -23.39 -15.81 2.63
C TYR A 26 -24.83 -16.05 2.18
N LYS A 27 -25.74 -16.35 3.11
CA LYS A 27 -27.15 -16.67 2.77
C LYS A 27 -27.83 -15.59 1.93
N SER A 28 -27.56 -14.32 2.18
CA SER A 28 -28.14 -13.18 1.47
C SER A 28 -27.42 -12.86 0.15
N ARG A 29 -26.18 -13.34 -0.02
CA ARG A 29 -25.29 -13.07 -1.16
C ARG A 29 -24.45 -14.31 -1.48
N PRO A 30 -25.09 -15.42 -1.92
CA PRO A 30 -24.38 -16.67 -2.21
C PRO A 30 -23.45 -16.56 -3.43
N ASP A 31 -23.55 -15.47 -4.18
CA ASP A 31 -22.68 -15.09 -5.27
C ASP A 31 -21.32 -14.52 -4.81
N LEU A 32 -21.18 -14.11 -3.55
CA LEU A 32 -19.91 -13.57 -3.03
C LEU A 32 -18.90 -14.67 -2.75
N SER A 33 -17.67 -14.44 -3.19
CA SER A 33 -16.49 -15.29 -2.98
C SER A 33 -15.31 -14.43 -2.52
N PRO A 34 -15.40 -13.85 -1.30
CA PRO A 34 -14.32 -13.03 -0.75
C PRO A 34 -13.08 -13.90 -0.42
N PRO A 35 -11.90 -13.28 -0.29
CA PRO A 35 -10.72 -13.95 0.25
C PRO A 35 -10.97 -14.51 1.65
N HIS A 36 -10.36 -15.65 1.96
CA HIS A 36 -10.36 -16.23 3.31
C HIS A 36 -8.99 -16.08 3.95
N LEU A 37 -8.95 -15.55 5.18
CA LEU A 37 -7.71 -15.46 5.94
C LEU A 37 -7.29 -16.85 6.45
N ASN A 38 -6.06 -17.26 6.15
CA ASN A 38 -5.45 -18.43 6.77
C ASN A 38 -4.80 -18.01 8.10
N ILE A 39 -5.60 -17.95 9.16
CA ILE A 39 -5.14 -17.50 10.48
C ILE A 39 -4.36 -18.62 11.15
N THR A 40 -3.03 -18.50 11.14
CA THR A 40 -2.11 -19.49 11.72
C THR A 40 -1.77 -19.22 13.18
N ILE A 41 -1.92 -17.97 13.63
CA ILE A 41 -1.70 -17.53 15.01
C ILE A 41 -2.85 -16.59 15.38
N TYR A 42 -3.55 -16.89 16.47
CA TYR A 42 -4.66 -16.06 16.96
C TYR A 42 -4.58 -15.89 18.48
N GLU A 43 -4.30 -14.66 18.92
CA GLU A 43 -4.19 -14.29 20.34
C GLU A 43 -5.11 -13.08 20.63
N PRO A 44 -6.42 -13.30 20.83
CA PRO A 44 -7.42 -12.23 20.85
C PRO A 44 -7.14 -11.14 21.90
N ASP A 45 -6.58 -11.51 23.06
CA ASP A 45 -6.26 -10.56 24.13
C ASP A 45 -5.14 -9.57 23.74
N LYS A 46 -4.34 -9.89 22.71
CA LYS A 46 -3.27 -9.03 22.19
C LYS A 46 -3.71 -8.16 21.02
N LEU A 47 -4.86 -8.45 20.39
CA LEU A 47 -5.33 -7.75 19.20
C LEU A 47 -5.97 -6.40 19.55
N GLU A 48 -5.75 -5.41 18.70
CA GLU A 48 -6.49 -4.15 18.73
C GLU A 48 -7.92 -4.36 18.24
N LYS A 49 -8.88 -3.64 18.84
CA LYS A 49 -10.25 -3.70 18.38
C LYS A 49 -10.36 -2.98 17.04
N GLY A 50 -11.04 -3.59 16.07
CA GLY A 50 -11.29 -2.96 14.79
C GLY A 50 -11.60 -3.97 13.70
N PHE A 51 -11.49 -3.51 12.47
CA PHE A 51 -11.65 -4.33 11.27
C PHE A 51 -10.38 -4.26 10.42
N LEU A 52 -10.20 -5.28 9.59
CA LEU A 52 -9.16 -5.33 8.57
C LEU A 52 -9.73 -4.80 7.26
N PHE A 53 -9.06 -3.82 6.67
CA PHE A 53 -9.39 -3.24 5.38
C PHE A 53 -8.39 -3.78 4.36
N VAL A 54 -8.86 -4.57 3.41
CA VAL A 54 -8.00 -5.25 2.42
C VAL A 54 -8.54 -5.05 1.02
N ALA A 55 -7.66 -4.97 0.03
CA ALA A 55 -8.04 -4.93 -1.39
C ALA A 55 -7.20 -5.93 -2.19
N PRO A 56 -7.40 -7.25 -1.99
CA PRO A 56 -6.62 -8.25 -2.69
C PRO A 56 -7.04 -8.37 -4.15
N PHE A 57 -6.06 -8.73 -4.97
CA PHE A 57 -6.18 -8.94 -6.40
C PHE A 57 -5.26 -10.09 -6.82
N ASN A 58 -5.47 -10.63 -8.02
CA ASN A 58 -4.69 -11.76 -8.52
C ASN A 58 -3.32 -11.29 -9.04
N GLY A 59 -2.25 -11.86 -8.48
CA GLY A 59 -0.87 -11.62 -8.93
C GLY A 59 -0.44 -12.49 -10.13
N HIS A 60 -1.31 -13.39 -10.59
CA HIS A 60 -1.06 -14.30 -11.70
C HIS A 60 -1.72 -13.82 -12.99
N ALA A 61 -1.05 -14.04 -14.13
CA ALA A 61 -1.58 -13.69 -15.45
C ALA A 61 -2.78 -14.55 -15.88
N ASP A 62 -2.98 -15.70 -15.24
CA ASP A 62 -4.11 -16.59 -15.49
C ASP A 62 -5.20 -16.39 -14.41
N PHE A 63 -6.37 -15.96 -14.85
CA PHE A 63 -7.54 -15.72 -14.01
C PHE A 63 -8.45 -16.94 -13.87
N ALA A 64 -8.20 -18.03 -14.62
CA ALA A 64 -9.05 -19.22 -14.58
C ALA A 64 -8.74 -20.10 -13.35
N ASP A 65 -7.46 -20.21 -13.00
CA ASP A 65 -6.98 -21.18 -11.99
C ASP A 65 -6.49 -20.54 -10.68
N HIS A 66 -6.46 -19.20 -10.60
CA HIS A 66 -5.94 -18.45 -9.45
C HIS A 66 -6.95 -17.39 -8.98
N GLY A 67 -7.05 -17.19 -7.67
CA GLY A 67 -7.95 -16.21 -7.04
C GLY A 67 -7.23 -14.92 -6.58
N PRO A 68 -7.98 -13.95 -6.02
CA PRO A 68 -9.43 -13.96 -5.84
C PRO A 68 -10.17 -13.72 -7.17
N LEU A 69 -11.25 -14.48 -7.41
CA LEU A 69 -12.12 -14.29 -8.58
C LEU A 69 -12.92 -12.97 -8.51
N GLN A 70 -13.13 -12.48 -7.28
CA GLN A 70 -13.74 -11.19 -6.99
C GLN A 70 -12.68 -10.29 -6.37
N GLU A 71 -11.82 -9.72 -7.21
CA GLU A 71 -10.89 -8.67 -6.77
C GLU A 71 -11.69 -7.47 -6.27
N GLY A 72 -11.19 -6.80 -5.24
CA GLY A 72 -11.85 -5.61 -4.73
C GLY A 72 -11.65 -5.39 -3.23
N PRO A 73 -12.24 -4.32 -2.69
CA PRO A 73 -12.08 -3.97 -1.29
C PRO A 73 -13.03 -4.77 -0.40
N TYR A 74 -12.51 -5.26 0.72
CA TYR A 74 -13.23 -6.02 1.73
C TYR A 74 -12.93 -5.48 3.12
N ILE A 75 -13.95 -5.52 3.97
CA ILE A 75 -13.82 -5.32 5.41
C ILE A 75 -14.02 -6.67 6.08
N LEU A 76 -13.02 -7.10 6.84
CA LEU A 76 -13.03 -8.37 7.56
C LEU A 76 -12.90 -8.13 9.07
N THR A 77 -13.44 -9.05 9.86
CA THR A 77 -13.10 -9.15 11.30
C THR A 77 -11.69 -9.73 11.47
N ASP A 78 -11.17 -9.66 12.69
CA ASP A 78 -9.92 -10.31 13.08
C ASP A 78 -9.99 -11.85 13.08
N THR A 79 -11.21 -12.41 13.04
CA THR A 79 -11.48 -13.83 12.81
C THR A 79 -11.64 -14.19 11.32
N GLY A 80 -11.57 -13.21 10.41
CA GLY A 80 -11.69 -13.41 8.97
C GLY A 80 -13.13 -13.46 8.45
N ASP A 81 -14.12 -13.13 9.28
CA ASP A 81 -15.52 -13.04 8.84
C ASP A 81 -15.71 -11.77 7.99
N LEU A 82 -16.44 -11.90 6.88
CA LEU A 82 -16.78 -10.75 6.04
C LEU A 82 -17.79 -9.83 6.73
N VAL A 83 -17.42 -8.57 6.85
CA VAL A 83 -18.29 -7.47 7.31
C VAL A 83 -18.91 -6.76 6.12
N TRP A 84 -18.12 -6.49 5.09
CA TRP A 84 -18.56 -5.78 3.89
C TRP A 84 -17.72 -6.16 2.67
N SER A 85 -18.38 -6.30 1.52
CA SER A 85 -17.76 -6.49 0.22
C SER A 85 -18.06 -5.28 -0.65
N GLY A 86 -17.00 -4.62 -1.11
CA GLY A 86 -17.07 -3.55 -2.09
C GLY A 86 -16.96 -4.02 -3.53
N PHE A 87 -16.98 -5.33 -3.76
CA PHE A 87 -17.13 -5.87 -5.10
C PHE A 87 -18.40 -5.28 -5.72
N THR A 88 -18.26 -4.63 -6.88
CA THR A 88 -19.28 -3.84 -7.61
C THR A 88 -19.61 -2.44 -7.06
N TYR A 89 -19.14 -2.07 -5.87
CA TYR A 89 -19.16 -0.67 -5.41
C TYR A 89 -18.01 0.12 -6.01
N PHE A 90 -16.86 -0.54 -6.14
CA PHE A 90 -15.68 -0.06 -6.84
C PHE A 90 -15.53 -0.86 -8.15
N SER A 91 -14.94 -0.25 -9.18
CA SER A 91 -14.66 -0.85 -10.50
C SER A 91 -13.61 -1.97 -10.43
N THR A 92 -13.36 -2.62 -11.58
CA THR A 92 -12.77 -3.97 -11.70
C THR A 92 -11.45 -4.22 -10.98
N TRP A 93 -10.59 -3.20 -10.82
CA TRP A 93 -9.41 -3.29 -9.96
C TRP A 93 -9.39 -2.13 -8.97
N THR A 94 -9.21 -2.46 -7.70
CA THR A 94 -9.21 -1.51 -6.60
C THR A 94 -7.94 -1.66 -5.79
N GLY A 95 -7.35 -0.54 -5.38
CA GLY A 95 -6.18 -0.51 -4.51
C GLY A 95 -6.32 0.58 -3.45
N ASN A 96 -5.43 0.54 -2.46
CA ASN A 96 -5.38 1.55 -1.41
C ASN A 96 -6.73 1.82 -0.72
N PHE A 97 -7.41 0.72 -0.34
CA PHE A 97 -8.69 0.79 0.35
C PHE A 97 -8.49 1.13 1.82
N GLN A 98 -9.07 2.24 2.25
CA GLN A 98 -8.96 2.70 3.64
C GLN A 98 -10.29 3.29 4.13
N ALA A 99 -10.36 3.47 5.45
CA ALA A 99 -11.37 4.29 6.11
C ALA A 99 -10.75 5.63 6.54
N GLY A 100 -11.57 6.66 6.59
CA GLY A 100 -11.18 7.97 7.10
C GLY A 100 -12.40 8.81 7.48
N ARG A 101 -12.17 10.11 7.64
CA ARG A 101 -13.25 11.08 7.92
C ARG A 101 -13.23 12.22 6.93
N TRP A 102 -14.42 12.68 6.57
CA TRP A 102 -14.61 13.87 5.74
C TRP A 102 -15.87 14.61 6.18
N GLN A 103 -15.76 15.91 6.44
CA GLN A 103 -16.89 16.76 6.90
C GLN A 103 -17.63 16.20 8.12
N GLY A 104 -16.88 15.63 9.06
CA GLY A 104 -17.39 15.03 10.29
C GLY A 104 -18.06 13.67 10.12
N GLN A 105 -18.06 13.09 8.91
CA GLN A 105 -18.62 11.77 8.63
C GLN A 105 -17.53 10.73 8.39
N ASP A 106 -17.80 9.49 8.77
CA ASP A 106 -16.96 8.35 8.40
C ASP A 106 -17.15 8.05 6.92
N VAL A 107 -16.03 7.82 6.23
CA VAL A 107 -16.00 7.52 4.79
C VAL A 107 -15.09 6.34 4.51
N LEU A 108 -15.39 5.64 3.41
CA LEU A 108 -14.51 4.66 2.80
C LEU A 108 -13.97 5.24 1.50
N PHE A 109 -12.71 4.96 1.18
CA PHE A 109 -12.16 5.38 -0.10
C PHE A 109 -11.16 4.38 -0.65
N ALA A 110 -11.03 4.36 -1.97
CA ALA A 110 -10.05 3.55 -2.67
C ALA A 110 -9.71 4.14 -4.03
N PHE A 111 -8.59 3.71 -4.59
CA PHE A 111 -8.29 3.90 -6.01
C PHE A 111 -9.10 2.92 -6.86
N GLU A 112 -9.61 3.39 -8.00
CA GLU A 112 -10.20 2.57 -9.05
C GLU A 112 -9.60 2.90 -10.42
N GLY A 113 -9.18 1.87 -11.15
CA GLY A 113 -8.62 2.08 -12.48
C GLY A 113 -7.91 0.88 -13.06
N ALA A 114 -7.09 1.14 -14.08
CA ALA A 114 -6.26 0.12 -14.69
C ALA A 114 -5.02 -0.14 -13.83
N HIS A 115 -4.70 -1.42 -13.63
CA HIS A 115 -3.51 -1.88 -12.93
C HIS A 115 -2.43 -2.31 -13.92
N ASN A 116 -1.23 -1.76 -13.80
CA ASN A 116 -0.03 -2.24 -14.47
C ASN A 116 0.86 -2.97 -13.46
N GLY A 117 0.69 -4.29 -13.35
CA GLY A 117 1.43 -5.13 -12.39
C GLY A 117 2.90 -5.33 -12.76
N LEU A 118 3.26 -5.21 -14.04
CA LEU A 118 4.64 -5.34 -14.48
C LEU A 118 5.49 -4.18 -13.96
N HIS A 119 5.00 -2.95 -14.10
CA HIS A 119 5.73 -1.73 -13.73
C HIS A 119 5.30 -1.12 -12.39
N GLY A 120 4.30 -1.73 -11.76
CA GLY A 120 3.75 -1.26 -10.51
C GLY A 120 3.23 0.17 -10.58
N HIS A 121 2.33 0.49 -11.50
CA HIS A 121 1.62 1.78 -11.49
C HIS A 121 0.15 1.60 -11.88
N GLY A 122 -0.64 2.63 -11.65
CA GLY A 122 -2.07 2.64 -11.95
C GLY A 122 -2.46 3.85 -12.80
N HIS A 123 -3.56 3.70 -13.55
CA HIS A 123 -4.21 4.82 -14.22
C HIS A 123 -5.68 4.84 -13.83
N GLY A 124 -6.06 5.81 -13.01
CA GLY A 124 -7.40 5.85 -12.46
C GLY A 124 -7.75 7.13 -11.72
N HIS A 125 -8.57 6.97 -10.69
CA HIS A 125 -9.12 8.01 -9.85
C HIS A 125 -9.47 7.43 -8.48
N HIS A 126 -9.85 8.29 -7.53
CA HIS A 126 -10.17 7.86 -6.17
C HIS A 126 -11.64 8.12 -5.89
N THR A 127 -12.34 7.09 -5.43
CA THR A 127 -13.76 7.13 -5.08
C THR A 127 -13.91 7.20 -3.58
N ILE A 128 -14.81 8.06 -3.10
CA ILE A 128 -15.18 8.21 -1.69
C ILE A 128 -16.64 7.81 -1.52
N LEU A 129 -16.89 6.87 -0.61
CA LEU A 129 -18.21 6.41 -0.20
C LEU A 129 -18.55 6.96 1.19
N ASP A 130 -19.81 7.29 1.43
CA ASP A 130 -20.32 7.57 2.78
C ASP A 130 -20.60 6.30 3.60
N ASN A 131 -21.05 6.47 4.84
CA ASN A 131 -21.48 5.39 5.73
C ASN A 131 -22.77 4.64 5.29
N HIS A 132 -23.38 5.04 4.18
CA HIS A 132 -24.46 4.31 3.50
C HIS A 132 -23.96 3.67 2.19
N TYR A 133 -22.64 3.63 1.97
CA TYR A 133 -21.96 3.08 0.80
C TYR A 133 -22.35 3.75 -0.53
N ARG A 134 -22.75 5.02 -0.49
CA ARG A 134 -23.05 5.82 -1.70
C ARG A 134 -21.81 6.59 -2.11
N THR A 135 -21.53 6.63 -3.41
CA THR A 135 -20.49 7.50 -3.95
C THR A 135 -20.86 8.96 -3.71
N ILE A 136 -20.06 9.64 -2.88
CA ILE A 136 -20.25 11.05 -2.54
C ILE A 136 -19.22 11.96 -3.21
N ARG A 137 -18.08 11.39 -3.64
CA ARG A 137 -17.03 12.14 -4.33
C ARG A 137 -16.17 11.21 -5.17
N GLU A 138 -15.75 11.72 -6.33
CA GLU A 138 -14.62 11.22 -7.09
C GLU A 138 -13.55 12.32 -7.16
N LEU A 139 -12.28 11.94 -6.97
CA LEU A 139 -11.13 12.82 -7.13
C LEU A 139 -10.20 12.32 -8.21
N ARG A 140 -9.76 13.26 -9.04
CA ARG A 140 -8.81 13.06 -10.15
C ARG A 140 -7.64 14.01 -9.96
N ALA A 141 -6.47 13.62 -10.44
CA ALA A 141 -5.36 14.55 -10.54
C ALA A 141 -5.72 15.77 -11.39
N GLY A 142 -5.19 16.93 -10.97
CA GLY A 142 -5.32 18.18 -11.71
C GLY A 142 -4.52 18.17 -13.01
N ASP A 143 -4.69 19.22 -13.82
CA ASP A 143 -3.98 19.41 -15.09
C ASP A 143 -4.09 18.22 -16.06
N HIS A 144 -5.23 17.52 -16.01
CA HIS A 144 -5.52 16.33 -16.83
C HIS A 144 -4.54 15.17 -16.61
N MET A 145 -3.83 15.13 -15.50
CA MET A 145 -2.99 14.00 -15.12
C MET A 145 -3.85 12.82 -14.66
N LEU A 146 -3.22 11.65 -14.60
CA LEU A 146 -3.85 10.41 -14.15
C LEU A 146 -3.34 10.08 -12.75
N SER A 147 -4.27 9.82 -11.83
CA SER A 147 -3.91 9.35 -10.49
C SER A 147 -3.35 7.94 -10.57
N ASP A 148 -2.38 7.67 -9.71
CA ASP A 148 -1.82 6.36 -9.48
C ASP A 148 -2.51 5.64 -8.31
N LYS A 149 -2.28 4.33 -8.22
CA LYS A 149 -2.84 3.40 -7.23
C LYS A 149 -2.19 3.48 -5.84
N HIS A 150 -0.94 3.94 -5.71
CA HIS A 150 -0.19 3.74 -4.46
C HIS A 150 -0.68 4.57 -3.29
N GLU A 151 -1.04 5.84 -3.51
CA GLU A 151 -1.32 6.74 -2.40
C GLU A 151 -2.55 7.63 -2.62
N PHE A 152 -3.40 7.63 -1.59
CA PHE A 152 -4.53 8.53 -1.39
C PHE A 152 -4.74 8.68 0.13
N ILE A 153 -4.46 9.87 0.66
CA ILE A 153 -4.67 10.17 2.09
C ILE A 153 -5.53 11.40 2.22
N ILE A 154 -6.59 11.30 3.03
CA ILE A 154 -7.35 12.46 3.49
C ILE A 154 -6.61 13.10 4.66
N HIS A 155 -6.29 14.39 4.54
CA HIS A 155 -5.66 15.19 5.58
C HIS A 155 -6.65 16.23 6.11
N ASP A 156 -6.77 16.30 7.44
CA ASP A 156 -7.60 17.26 8.18
C ASP A 156 -9.06 17.37 7.71
N GLU A 157 -9.61 16.27 7.16
CA GLU A 157 -10.96 16.21 6.59
C GLU A 157 -11.22 17.27 5.49
N LYS A 158 -10.17 17.80 4.85
CA LYS A 158 -10.26 18.92 3.90
C LYS A 158 -9.54 18.64 2.59
N THR A 159 -8.30 18.15 2.68
CA THR A 159 -7.45 17.95 1.52
C THR A 159 -7.12 16.48 1.33
N ALA A 160 -6.76 16.11 0.11
CA ALA A 160 -6.28 14.78 -0.21
C ALA A 160 -4.92 14.84 -0.89
N LEU A 161 -4.01 13.96 -0.49
CA LEU A 161 -2.76 13.72 -1.21
C LEU A 161 -2.98 12.63 -2.24
N ILE A 162 -2.51 12.84 -3.47
CA ILE A 162 -2.56 11.86 -4.54
C ILE A 162 -1.20 11.73 -5.21
N GLN A 163 -0.84 10.52 -5.60
CA GLN A 163 0.37 10.25 -6.37
C GLN A 163 0.06 10.11 -7.86
N ILE A 164 1.04 10.46 -8.69
CA ILE A 164 0.93 10.50 -10.15
C ILE A 164 2.19 9.89 -10.76
N HIS A 165 2.00 9.00 -11.73
CA HIS A 165 3.06 8.43 -12.57
C HIS A 165 3.00 9.11 -13.96
N HIS A 166 3.99 9.96 -14.29
CA HIS A 166 3.93 10.77 -15.52
C HIS A 166 5.14 10.56 -16.44
N PRO A 167 5.08 9.62 -17.38
CA PRO A 167 6.10 9.43 -18.41
C PRO A 167 6.20 10.66 -19.33
N LEU A 168 7.42 11.16 -19.54
CA LEU A 168 7.66 12.27 -20.47
C LEU A 168 8.96 12.07 -21.28
N PRO A 169 9.07 12.72 -22.46
CA PRO A 169 10.31 12.71 -23.22
C PRO A 169 11.44 13.49 -22.52
N THR A 170 12.63 12.91 -22.40
CA THR A 170 13.84 13.55 -21.84
C THR A 170 15.10 12.95 -22.47
N ASP A 171 16.15 13.75 -22.64
CA ASP A 171 17.46 13.24 -23.04
C ASP A 171 18.11 12.46 -21.89
N LEU A 172 18.35 11.16 -22.11
CA LEU A 172 18.91 10.25 -21.11
C LEU A 172 20.40 9.95 -21.32
N THR A 173 21.06 10.59 -22.27
CA THR A 173 22.48 10.36 -22.57
C THR A 173 23.38 10.62 -21.36
N ALA A 174 23.06 11.62 -20.53
CA ALA A 174 23.76 11.91 -19.28
C ALA A 174 23.69 10.78 -18.23
N TYR A 175 22.75 9.85 -18.38
CA TYR A 175 22.52 8.72 -17.48
C TYR A 175 22.89 7.36 -18.11
N GLY A 176 23.67 7.39 -19.20
CA GLY A 176 24.13 6.20 -19.91
C GLY A 176 23.14 5.65 -20.94
N GLY A 177 22.10 6.41 -21.29
CA GLY A 177 21.17 6.05 -22.35
C GLY A 177 21.72 6.31 -23.75
N ASP A 178 21.24 5.55 -24.73
CA ASP A 178 21.51 5.81 -26.15
C ASP A 178 20.53 6.83 -26.76
N ALA A 179 20.74 7.18 -28.03
CA ALA A 179 19.92 8.17 -28.74
C ALA A 179 18.45 7.75 -28.96
N THR A 180 18.07 6.51 -28.65
CA THR A 180 16.70 5.99 -28.74
C THR A 180 16.00 5.91 -27.38
N GLN A 181 16.75 5.93 -26.28
CA GLN A 181 16.23 5.96 -24.92
C GLN A 181 15.91 7.41 -24.53
N ARG A 182 14.64 7.78 -24.61
CA ARG A 182 14.17 9.16 -24.43
C ARG A 182 12.98 9.31 -23.49
N TRP A 183 12.65 8.30 -22.69
CA TRP A 183 11.47 8.34 -21.83
C TRP A 183 11.84 8.10 -20.37
N ILE A 184 11.42 9.01 -19.51
CA ILE A 184 11.60 8.94 -18.06
C ILE A 184 10.27 9.20 -17.38
N VAL A 185 10.07 8.62 -16.21
CA VAL A 185 8.92 8.91 -15.37
C VAL A 185 9.25 10.12 -14.50
N ASP A 186 8.48 11.19 -14.66
CA ASP A 186 8.42 12.28 -13.68
C ASP A 186 7.42 11.86 -12.60
N SER A 187 7.93 11.40 -11.46
CA SER A 187 7.08 11.01 -10.34
C SER A 187 6.56 12.26 -9.64
N ARG A 188 5.25 12.40 -9.53
CA ARG A 188 4.61 13.60 -8.99
C ARG A 188 3.65 13.28 -7.86
N PHE A 189 3.35 14.29 -7.06
CA PHE A 189 2.18 14.26 -6.20
C PHE A 189 1.48 15.62 -6.18
N GLN A 190 0.22 15.58 -5.76
CA GLN A 190 -0.60 16.77 -5.58
C GLN A 190 -1.32 16.72 -4.23
N GLU A 191 -1.51 17.89 -3.64
CA GLU A 191 -2.51 18.11 -2.60
C GLU A 191 -3.73 18.78 -3.24
N LEU A 192 -4.89 18.16 -3.10
CA LEU A 192 -6.15 18.66 -3.63
C LEU A 192 -7.09 19.07 -2.50
N ASP A 193 -7.88 20.12 -2.71
CA ASP A 193 -9.09 20.34 -1.90
C ASP A 193 -10.14 19.29 -2.28
N ILE A 194 -10.64 18.51 -1.31
CA ILE A 194 -11.54 17.38 -1.61
C ILE A 194 -12.86 17.87 -2.19
N ALA A 195 -13.40 18.98 -1.69
CA ALA A 195 -14.73 19.48 -2.07
C ALA A 195 -14.75 20.01 -3.51
N THR A 196 -13.71 20.76 -3.90
CA THR A 196 -13.63 21.44 -5.20
C THR A 196 -12.83 20.65 -6.22
N GLY A 197 -11.86 19.83 -5.78
CA GLY A 197 -10.87 19.19 -6.64
C GLY A 197 -9.76 20.14 -7.09
N ALA A 198 -9.65 21.34 -6.52
CA ALA A 198 -8.61 22.29 -6.85
C ALA A 198 -7.24 21.80 -6.37
N VAL A 199 -6.22 21.93 -7.22
CA VAL A 199 -4.82 21.68 -6.85
C VAL A 199 -4.33 22.80 -5.96
N LEU A 200 -3.97 22.47 -4.72
CA LEU A 200 -3.40 23.39 -3.73
C LEU A 200 -1.88 23.39 -3.77
N PHE A 201 -1.29 22.23 -4.07
CA PHE A 201 0.14 22.04 -4.19
C PHE A 201 0.45 20.95 -5.22
N SER A 202 1.53 21.11 -5.97
CA SER A 202 2.04 20.08 -6.88
C SER A 202 3.56 20.03 -6.82
N TRP A 203 4.10 18.81 -6.77
CA TRP A 203 5.53 18.56 -6.71
C TRP A 203 5.95 17.59 -7.79
N ARG A 204 7.14 17.81 -8.36
CA ARG A 204 7.69 17.04 -9.48
C ARG A 204 9.09 16.54 -9.16
N SER A 205 9.31 15.23 -9.25
CA SER A 205 10.60 14.66 -8.86
C SER A 205 11.76 15.22 -9.67
N LEU A 206 11.57 15.47 -10.97
CA LEU A 206 12.64 15.94 -11.85
C LEU A 206 13.09 17.39 -11.55
N ASP A 207 12.27 18.19 -10.87
CA ASP A 207 12.63 19.56 -10.47
C ASP A 207 13.54 19.58 -9.24
N HIS A 208 13.59 18.48 -8.47
CA HIS A 208 14.21 18.45 -7.14
C HIS A 208 15.25 17.35 -6.95
N ILE A 209 15.08 16.21 -7.62
CA ILE A 209 15.90 15.00 -7.44
C ILE A 209 16.52 14.57 -8.78
N PRO A 210 17.86 14.60 -8.92
CA PRO A 210 18.51 14.17 -10.14
C PRO A 210 18.35 12.65 -10.36
N PRO A 211 18.06 12.19 -11.60
CA PRO A 211 17.93 10.77 -11.92
C PRO A 211 19.10 9.87 -11.54
N SER A 212 20.31 10.43 -11.39
CA SER A 212 21.49 9.70 -10.91
C SER A 212 21.37 9.14 -9.48
N GLU A 213 20.40 9.61 -8.69
CA GLU A 213 20.12 9.10 -7.34
C GLU A 213 19.38 7.75 -7.34
N SER A 214 18.91 7.27 -8.49
CA SER A 214 18.23 5.97 -8.58
C SER A 214 19.10 4.81 -8.11
N ALA A 215 18.51 3.91 -7.32
CA ALA A 215 19.06 2.60 -7.00
C ALA A 215 19.03 1.66 -8.21
N LEU A 216 18.21 1.96 -9.22
CA LEU A 216 18.00 1.20 -10.45
C LEU A 216 18.41 2.03 -11.69
N PRO A 217 19.73 2.23 -11.91
CA PRO A 217 20.21 3.06 -13.01
C PRO A 217 19.80 2.52 -14.38
N LEU A 218 19.51 3.44 -15.32
CA LEU A 218 19.01 3.15 -16.67
C LEU A 218 19.74 2.01 -17.41
N PRO A 219 21.09 1.91 -17.41
CA PRO A 219 21.78 0.86 -18.16
C PRO A 219 21.48 -0.57 -17.69
N LEU A 220 20.95 -0.74 -16.47
CA LEU A 220 20.54 -2.05 -15.98
C LEU A 220 19.16 -2.48 -16.52
N GLY A 221 18.35 -1.53 -17.00
CA GLY A 221 17.03 -1.81 -17.57
C GLY A 221 16.01 -2.39 -16.57
N GLN A 222 16.30 -2.32 -15.26
CA GLN A 222 15.49 -2.95 -14.20
C GLN A 222 14.23 -2.15 -13.83
N ALA A 223 14.15 -0.88 -14.19
CA ALA A 223 13.00 -0.02 -13.90
C ALA A 223 12.52 0.66 -15.19
N GLY A 224 12.36 -0.12 -16.26
CA GLY A 224 12.07 0.37 -17.60
C GLY A 224 13.33 0.75 -18.40
N THR A 225 13.24 0.62 -19.73
CA THR A 225 14.38 0.80 -20.65
C THR A 225 14.47 2.20 -21.22
N GLY A 226 13.45 3.03 -21.04
CA GLY A 226 13.40 4.40 -21.56
C GLY A 226 13.12 4.53 -23.05
N HIS A 227 12.77 3.46 -23.77
CA HIS A 227 12.52 3.54 -25.23
C HIS A 227 11.15 4.11 -25.61
N ASN A 228 10.13 3.99 -24.75
CA ASN A 228 8.77 4.50 -25.00
C ASN A 228 8.07 4.85 -23.68
N SER A 229 6.92 5.52 -23.74
CA SER A 229 6.16 5.96 -22.56
C SER A 229 5.71 4.82 -21.65
N SER A 230 5.39 3.64 -22.21
CA SER A 230 4.93 2.48 -21.44
C SER A 230 6.09 1.75 -20.74
N TRP A 231 7.32 1.95 -21.22
CA TRP A 231 8.57 1.39 -20.69
C TRP A 231 9.55 2.51 -20.33
N ALA A 232 9.03 3.65 -19.86
CA ALA A 232 9.85 4.78 -19.43
C ALA A 232 10.72 4.38 -18.24
N TRP A 233 11.90 4.99 -18.11
CA TRP A 233 12.75 4.74 -16.95
C TRP A 233 12.13 5.36 -15.69
N ASP A 234 11.67 4.50 -14.80
CA ASP A 234 11.10 4.88 -13.52
C ASP A 234 12.19 4.99 -12.46
N TYR A 235 12.91 6.10 -12.48
CA TYR A 235 14.10 6.26 -11.63
C TYR A 235 13.78 6.48 -10.14
N PHE A 236 12.54 6.89 -9.80
CA PHE A 236 12.18 7.43 -8.48
C PHE A 236 11.07 6.65 -7.78
N HIS A 237 9.92 6.46 -8.44
CA HIS A 237 8.77 5.67 -7.97
C HIS A 237 8.27 6.03 -6.57
N ILE A 238 7.39 7.04 -6.47
CA ILE A 238 6.71 7.37 -5.21
C ILE A 238 5.70 6.28 -4.88
N ASN A 239 5.73 5.77 -3.65
CA ASN A 239 4.79 4.73 -3.20
C ASN A 239 4.13 5.01 -1.84
N SER A 240 4.48 6.11 -1.18
CA SER A 240 3.72 6.63 -0.04
C SER A 240 4.02 8.10 0.21
N LEU A 241 3.02 8.81 0.71
CA LEU A 241 3.06 10.22 1.08
C LEU A 241 2.33 10.42 2.40
N GLU A 242 2.77 11.37 3.22
CA GLU A 242 2.01 11.84 4.37
C GLU A 242 2.31 13.33 4.61
N LYS A 243 1.31 14.11 4.99
CA LYS A 243 1.51 15.51 5.38
C LYS A 243 1.60 15.59 6.90
N GLY A 244 2.71 16.11 7.39
CA GLY A 244 2.97 16.35 8.81
C GLY A 244 2.21 17.57 9.35
N GLY A 245 2.18 17.69 10.68
CA GLY A 245 1.56 18.81 11.38
C GLY A 245 2.28 20.14 11.17
N ASP A 246 3.55 20.11 10.74
CA ASP A 246 4.32 21.30 10.31
C ASP A 246 4.00 21.74 8.87
N GLY A 247 3.12 21.01 8.17
CA GLY A 247 2.72 21.27 6.80
C GLY A 247 3.73 20.80 5.75
N HIS A 248 4.77 20.06 6.14
CA HIS A 248 5.72 19.42 5.24
C HIS A 248 5.29 17.99 4.90
N TYR A 249 5.84 17.43 3.83
CA TYR A 249 5.47 16.10 3.37
C TYR A 249 6.57 15.08 3.66
N LEU A 250 6.20 13.92 4.19
CA LEU A 250 7.01 12.72 4.16
C LEU A 250 6.72 11.97 2.86
N LEU A 251 7.76 11.61 2.13
CA LEU A 251 7.64 10.93 0.84
C LEU A 251 8.58 9.72 0.82
N SER A 252 8.05 8.56 0.45
CA SER A 252 8.87 7.38 0.16
C SER A 252 9.04 7.20 -1.34
N ALA A 253 10.29 7.06 -1.79
CA ALA A 253 10.64 6.74 -3.16
C ALA A 253 11.30 5.36 -3.22
N ARG A 254 10.59 4.39 -3.79
CA ARG A 254 11.00 2.98 -3.86
C ARG A 254 12.30 2.84 -4.65
N HIS A 255 12.37 3.42 -5.84
CA HIS A 255 13.48 3.23 -6.76
C HIS A 255 14.69 4.11 -6.43
N ALA A 256 14.55 5.08 -5.52
CA ALA A 256 15.68 5.76 -4.89
C ALA A 256 16.13 5.10 -3.56
N SER A 257 15.36 4.13 -3.04
CA SER A 257 15.56 3.55 -1.69
C SER A 257 15.74 4.62 -0.60
N THR A 258 14.96 5.70 -0.71
CA THR A 258 15.12 6.91 0.12
C THR A 258 13.76 7.42 0.58
N VAL A 259 13.70 7.87 1.84
CA VAL A 259 12.58 8.63 2.41
C VAL A 259 12.98 10.10 2.50
N TYR A 260 12.08 11.01 2.11
CA TYR A 260 12.34 12.44 2.02
C TYR A 260 11.37 13.21 2.91
N LYS A 261 11.85 14.28 3.56
CA LYS A 261 10.98 15.35 4.03
C LYS A 261 11.03 16.51 3.04
N ILE A 262 9.87 16.90 2.51
CA ILE A 262 9.71 17.91 1.47
C ILE A 262 9.02 19.13 2.06
N ASN A 263 9.59 20.31 1.86
CA ASN A 263 8.99 21.56 2.29
C ASN A 263 7.66 21.80 1.56
N GLY A 264 6.57 21.89 2.31
CA GLY A 264 5.23 22.00 1.74
C GLY A 264 4.85 23.35 1.13
N THR A 265 5.78 24.31 1.10
CA THR A 265 5.59 25.60 0.41
C THR A 265 6.49 25.72 -0.80
N SER A 266 7.79 25.41 -0.66
CA SER A 266 8.77 25.59 -1.74
C SER A 266 9.02 24.32 -2.56
N GLY A 267 8.59 23.15 -2.10
CA GLY A 267 8.94 21.85 -2.69
C GLY A 267 10.39 21.44 -2.47
N ALA A 268 11.20 22.23 -1.77
CA ALA A 268 12.59 21.91 -1.50
C ALA A 268 12.72 20.68 -0.58
N VAL A 269 13.71 19.84 -0.86
CA VAL A 269 14.07 18.72 0.04
C VAL A 269 14.68 19.28 1.31
N ILE A 270 14.06 19.01 2.45
CA ILE A 270 14.54 19.36 3.78
C ILE A 270 15.61 18.36 4.22
N TRP A 271 15.33 17.07 4.07
CA TRP A 271 16.30 16.00 4.33
C TRP A 271 15.98 14.72 3.56
N ARG A 272 16.99 13.85 3.44
CA ARG A 272 16.98 12.53 2.81
C ARG A 272 17.44 11.48 3.82
N LEU A 273 16.64 10.45 4.02
CA LEU A 273 16.99 9.28 4.83
C LEU A 273 17.20 8.07 3.92
N GLY A 274 18.39 7.50 3.93
CA GLY A 274 18.72 6.32 3.13
C GLY A 274 19.20 6.63 1.71
N GLY A 275 19.24 5.59 0.88
CA GLY A 275 19.72 5.64 -0.51
C GLY A 275 21.13 6.17 -0.68
N ARG A 276 21.40 6.72 -1.87
CA ARG A 276 22.75 7.15 -2.30
C ARG A 276 23.25 8.43 -1.63
N ARG A 277 22.34 9.24 -1.08
CA ARG A 277 22.63 10.59 -0.58
C ARG A 277 21.92 10.87 0.75
N SER A 278 21.94 9.89 1.66
CA SER A 278 21.43 10.08 3.01
C SER A 278 22.10 11.29 3.67
N ASP A 279 21.30 12.19 4.23
CA ASP A 279 21.75 13.32 5.04
C ASP A 279 22.08 12.88 6.49
N PHE A 280 21.80 11.61 6.82
CA PHE A 280 22.01 11.03 8.14
C PHE A 280 23.03 9.88 8.13
N ALA A 281 23.85 9.82 9.17
CA ALA A 281 24.60 8.64 9.55
C ALA A 281 23.62 7.56 10.04
N LEU A 282 23.60 6.42 9.34
CA LEU A 282 22.68 5.33 9.64
C LEU A 282 23.25 4.43 10.73
N GLY A 283 22.58 4.39 11.88
CA GLY A 283 22.90 3.46 12.96
C GLY A 283 22.66 1.98 12.60
N PRO A 284 23.07 1.06 13.48
CA PRO A 284 22.86 -0.38 13.28
C PRO A 284 21.38 -0.72 13.01
N GLY A 285 21.13 -1.49 11.96
CA GLY A 285 19.78 -1.95 11.59
C GLY A 285 18.90 -0.91 10.89
N VAL A 286 19.35 0.34 10.74
CA VAL A 286 18.57 1.39 10.07
C VAL A 286 18.45 1.15 8.57
N ALA A 287 19.56 0.83 7.89
CA ALA A 287 19.62 0.66 6.44
C ALA A 287 18.46 -0.20 5.88
N PHE A 288 17.81 0.31 4.84
CA PHE A 288 16.65 -0.27 4.18
C PHE A 288 16.76 -0.04 2.67
N GLY A 289 15.88 -0.66 1.90
CA GLY A 289 15.72 -0.30 0.49
C GLY A 289 14.43 -0.83 -0.11
N PHE A 290 14.04 -0.20 -1.22
CA PHE A 290 12.78 -0.47 -1.93
C PHE A 290 11.54 -0.40 -1.03
N GLN A 291 11.62 0.41 0.03
CA GLN A 291 10.68 0.50 1.13
C GLN A 291 9.32 1.05 0.71
N HIS A 292 8.28 0.71 1.47
CA HIS A 292 6.92 1.20 1.34
C HIS A 292 6.43 1.83 2.65
N HIS A 293 5.28 2.52 2.55
CA HIS A 293 4.47 2.97 3.68
C HIS A 293 5.25 3.72 4.77
N ALA A 294 5.99 4.75 4.34
CA ALA A 294 6.63 5.66 5.29
C ALA A 294 5.56 6.54 5.94
N ARG A 295 5.48 6.53 7.28
CA ARG A 295 4.52 7.32 8.04
C ARG A 295 5.15 8.06 9.21
N TRP A 296 4.60 9.19 9.59
CA TRP A 296 4.95 9.85 10.84
C TRP A 296 4.41 9.03 12.03
N LEU A 297 5.26 8.84 13.04
CA LEU A 297 4.83 8.39 14.37
C LEU A 297 4.73 9.58 15.33
N SER A 298 5.67 10.51 15.23
CA SER A 298 5.67 11.79 15.93
C SER A 298 6.72 12.71 15.32
N GLU A 299 6.43 14.00 15.22
CA GLU A 299 7.36 14.99 14.66
C GLU A 299 7.95 15.87 15.76
N GLY A 300 9.22 16.27 15.60
CA GLY A 300 9.88 17.25 16.48
C GLY A 300 10.08 16.84 17.95
N VAL A 301 9.98 15.55 18.29
CA VAL A 301 10.19 15.06 19.66
C VAL A 301 11.68 15.10 20.00
N GLY A 302 12.07 16.11 20.79
CA GLY A 302 13.47 16.33 21.17
C GLY A 302 14.36 16.65 19.96
N ASP A 303 13.87 17.48 19.04
CA ASP A 303 14.51 17.87 17.78
C ASP A 303 14.75 16.70 16.80
N CYS A 304 13.95 15.64 16.95
CA CYS A 304 13.98 14.46 16.09
C CYS A 304 12.58 14.10 15.62
N ASP A 305 12.50 13.57 14.41
CA ASP A 305 11.28 12.98 13.86
C ASP A 305 11.31 11.47 14.09
N HIS A 306 10.17 10.88 14.46
CA HIS A 306 9.98 9.44 14.53
C HIS A 306 9.05 9.02 13.40
N LEU A 307 9.44 7.97 12.67
CA LEU A 307 8.69 7.47 11.53
C LEU A 307 8.62 5.95 11.53
N SER A 308 7.57 5.41 10.92
CA SER A 308 7.49 4.00 10.56
C SER A 308 7.76 3.84 9.06
N LEU A 309 8.25 2.66 8.66
CA LEU A 309 8.29 2.22 7.27
C LEU A 309 8.24 0.71 7.17
N PHE A 310 7.89 0.22 5.98
CA PHE A 310 8.01 -1.17 5.60
C PHE A 310 9.25 -1.36 4.71
N ASP A 311 10.29 -2.00 5.24
CA ASP A 311 11.54 -2.28 4.53
C ASP A 311 11.39 -3.58 3.72
N ASN A 312 11.09 -3.46 2.42
CA ASN A 312 11.00 -4.60 1.52
C ASN A 312 12.33 -5.34 1.41
N SER A 313 13.45 -4.61 1.39
CA SER A 313 14.80 -5.17 1.23
C SER A 313 15.02 -5.96 -0.07
N VAL A 314 14.08 -5.92 -1.00
CA VAL A 314 14.17 -6.53 -2.33
C VAL A 314 13.41 -5.69 -3.34
N HIS A 315 13.95 -5.61 -4.55
CA HIS A 315 13.24 -5.13 -5.73
C HIS A 315 12.89 -6.29 -6.65
N GLY A 316 11.69 -6.24 -7.20
CA GLY A 316 11.19 -7.08 -8.28
C GLY A 316 9.79 -6.61 -8.73
N ALA A 317 9.28 -7.22 -9.79
CA ALA A 317 7.93 -6.97 -10.31
C ALA A 317 6.84 -7.47 -9.34
N GLU A 318 5.64 -6.88 -9.41
CA GLU A 318 4.50 -7.29 -8.56
C GLU A 318 3.93 -8.65 -8.98
N THR A 319 4.03 -8.99 -10.27
CA THR A 319 3.51 -10.24 -10.84
C THR A 319 4.64 -11.22 -11.15
N ALA A 320 4.37 -12.52 -10.98
CA ALA A 320 5.28 -13.57 -11.38
C ALA A 320 5.61 -13.48 -12.88
N GLY A 321 6.90 -13.44 -13.23
CA GLY A 321 7.36 -13.46 -14.63
C GLY A 321 7.65 -12.08 -15.24
N GLY A 322 7.60 -10.99 -14.47
CA GLY A 322 8.16 -9.72 -14.91
C GLY A 322 9.67 -9.84 -15.11
N GLY A 323 10.16 -9.58 -16.32
CA GLY A 323 11.58 -9.73 -16.71
C GLY A 323 12.56 -8.79 -16.01
N GLU A 324 12.20 -8.20 -14.88
CA GLU A 324 13.08 -7.41 -14.03
C GLU A 324 13.97 -8.35 -13.20
N SER A 325 15.27 -8.07 -13.18
CA SER A 325 16.20 -8.84 -12.34
C SER A 325 16.07 -8.40 -10.88
N GLU A 326 15.84 -9.36 -9.99
CA GLU A 326 15.70 -9.08 -8.56
C GLU A 326 16.97 -8.46 -7.97
N VAL A 327 16.79 -7.49 -7.08
CA VAL A 327 17.88 -6.90 -6.30
C VAL A 327 17.59 -7.16 -4.82
N VAL A 328 18.27 -8.15 -4.23
CA VAL A 328 18.10 -8.53 -2.83
C VAL A 328 19.16 -7.83 -1.97
N LEU A 329 18.71 -7.06 -0.98
CA LEU A 329 19.57 -6.36 -0.02
C LEU A 329 19.70 -7.14 1.29
N TYR A 330 18.62 -7.79 1.73
CA TYR A 330 18.55 -8.59 2.96
C TYR A 330 17.66 -9.83 2.74
N PRO A 331 17.82 -10.88 3.55
CA PRO A 331 17.13 -12.16 3.34
C PRO A 331 15.64 -12.15 3.71
N TYR A 332 15.12 -11.09 4.32
CA TYR A 332 13.71 -10.94 4.70
C TYR A 332 13.32 -9.46 4.74
N SER A 333 12.03 -9.17 4.53
CA SER A 333 11.44 -7.84 4.70
C SER A 333 11.12 -7.57 6.16
N ARG A 334 10.85 -6.33 6.56
CA ARG A 334 10.53 -5.99 7.96
C ARG A 334 9.86 -4.65 8.12
N GLY A 335 9.00 -4.53 9.12
CA GLY A 335 8.58 -3.23 9.62
C GLY A 335 9.70 -2.57 10.43
N LYS A 336 9.84 -1.24 10.36
CA LYS A 336 10.77 -0.47 11.20
C LYS A 336 10.12 0.76 11.77
N HIS A 337 10.43 1.05 13.02
CA HIS A 337 10.29 2.38 13.63
C HIS A 337 11.67 3.00 13.74
N LEU A 338 11.84 4.20 13.20
CA LEU A 338 13.11 4.92 13.13
C LEU A 338 12.99 6.27 13.83
N ARG A 339 14.10 6.73 14.40
CA ARG A 339 14.30 8.07 14.91
C ARG A 339 15.32 8.78 14.04
N VAL A 340 15.01 10.01 13.61
CA VAL A 340 15.81 10.81 12.69
C VAL A 340 16.05 12.17 13.31
N CYS A 341 17.30 12.51 13.59
CA CYS A 341 17.66 13.72 14.30
C CYS A 341 18.47 14.64 13.37
N VAL A 342 17.87 15.76 12.96
CA VAL A 342 18.51 16.71 12.03
C VAL A 342 19.70 17.41 12.70
N ALA A 343 19.59 17.74 13.99
CA ALA A 343 20.62 18.49 14.72
C ALA A 343 21.99 17.79 14.76
N ASN A 344 22.02 16.46 14.77
CA ASN A 344 23.24 15.67 14.81
C ASN A 344 23.45 14.79 13.56
N ALA A 345 22.60 14.94 12.54
CA ALA A 345 22.62 14.16 11.31
C ALA A 345 22.71 12.64 11.58
N SER A 346 21.90 12.12 12.51
CA SER A 346 21.87 10.69 12.85
C SER A 346 20.49 10.07 12.66
N ALA A 347 20.47 8.78 12.32
CA ALA A 347 19.27 7.96 12.30
C ALA A 347 19.48 6.69 13.13
N GLU A 348 18.47 6.32 13.92
CA GLU A 348 18.51 5.22 14.87
C GLU A 348 17.30 4.29 14.67
N LEU A 349 17.52 2.98 14.79
CA LEU A 349 16.44 2.00 14.80
C LEU A 349 15.86 1.92 16.21
N LEU A 350 14.58 2.25 16.36
CA LEU A 350 13.87 2.13 17.63
C LEU A 350 13.32 0.72 17.81
N GLN A 351 12.71 0.17 16.76
CA GLN A 351 12.08 -1.15 16.79
C GLN A 351 12.03 -1.75 15.38
N ALA A 352 12.20 -3.06 15.27
CA ALA A 352 12.00 -3.81 14.03
C ALA A 352 10.96 -4.92 14.25
N PHE A 353 10.13 -5.15 13.23
CA PHE A 353 9.08 -6.15 13.22
C PHE A 353 9.39 -7.18 12.14
N ARG A 354 9.70 -8.40 12.57
CA ARG A 354 10.11 -9.49 11.69
C ARG A 354 8.89 -10.23 11.14
N PRO A 355 8.87 -10.63 9.86
CA PRO A 355 7.77 -11.39 9.28
C PRO A 355 7.65 -12.79 9.87
N PRO A 356 6.44 -13.36 9.89
CA PRO A 356 6.26 -14.80 10.04
C PRO A 356 7.07 -15.54 8.98
N GLY A 357 7.86 -16.54 9.36
CA GLY A 357 8.58 -17.39 8.40
C GLY A 357 9.64 -16.69 7.54
N ASP A 358 10.13 -15.51 7.94
CA ASP A 358 11.17 -14.76 7.23
C ASP A 358 10.79 -14.36 5.78
N LEU A 359 9.52 -14.01 5.55
CA LEU A 359 9.03 -13.56 4.24
C LEU A 359 9.91 -12.44 3.64
N LEU A 360 10.14 -12.56 2.33
CA LEU A 360 10.82 -11.56 1.52
C LEU A 360 9.84 -11.01 0.47
N VAL A 361 9.30 -9.83 0.75
CA VAL A 361 8.21 -9.18 0.04
C VAL A 361 8.75 -8.22 -1.03
N LYS A 362 8.60 -8.58 -2.30
CA LYS A 362 9.18 -7.86 -3.46
C LYS A 362 8.54 -6.50 -3.73
N SER A 363 7.26 -6.37 -3.43
CA SER A 363 6.51 -5.13 -3.67
C SER A 363 5.37 -4.96 -2.69
N GLN A 364 4.90 -3.71 -2.57
CA GLN A 364 3.85 -3.29 -1.65
C GLN A 364 4.25 -3.57 -0.20
N GLY A 365 3.25 -3.68 0.68
CA GLY A 365 3.41 -3.88 2.10
C GLY A 365 3.26 -2.59 2.89
N SER A 366 2.84 -2.72 4.14
CA SER A 366 2.60 -1.59 5.04
C SER A 366 2.94 -1.94 6.48
N LEU A 367 3.26 -0.90 7.26
CA LEU A 367 3.39 -0.97 8.70
C LEU A 367 2.59 0.17 9.33
N GLN A 368 1.44 -0.16 9.90
CA GLN A 368 0.57 0.79 10.56
C GLN A 368 0.73 0.67 12.08
N ALA A 369 1.07 1.78 12.74
CA ALA A 369 1.03 1.85 14.20
C ALA A 369 -0.42 1.94 14.70
N LEU A 370 -0.71 1.24 15.79
CA LEU A 370 -2.04 1.18 16.41
C LEU A 370 -2.03 1.88 17.79
N PRO A 371 -3.18 2.37 18.30
CA PRO A 371 -3.24 3.23 19.48
C PRO A 371 -2.61 2.67 20.76
N ARG A 372 -2.62 1.34 20.96
CA ARG A 372 -1.99 0.69 22.13
C ARG A 372 -0.51 0.33 21.94
N GLY A 373 0.13 0.82 20.88
CA GLY A 373 1.54 0.56 20.58
C GLY A 373 1.81 -0.74 19.81
N ASN A 374 0.76 -1.48 19.45
CA ASN A 374 0.85 -2.59 18.51
C ASN A 374 1.00 -2.09 17.07
N VAL A 375 1.29 -2.99 16.15
CA VAL A 375 1.33 -2.68 14.71
C VAL A 375 0.45 -3.66 13.93
N LEU A 376 -0.08 -3.20 12.80
CA LEU A 376 -0.63 -4.03 11.73
C LEU A 376 0.37 -4.02 10.57
N ALA A 377 0.81 -5.19 10.12
CA ALA A 377 1.82 -5.31 9.07
C ALA A 377 1.25 -6.06 7.87
N ASN A 378 1.02 -5.38 6.75
CA ASN A 378 0.69 -6.06 5.51
C ASN A 378 1.98 -6.46 4.79
N TRP A 379 2.08 -7.73 4.39
CA TRP A 379 3.23 -8.31 3.68
C TRP A 379 3.03 -8.35 2.16
N GLY A 380 2.35 -7.34 1.61
CA GLY A 380 2.34 -6.99 0.19
C GLY A 380 2.13 -8.17 -0.76
N SER A 381 3.07 -8.35 -1.70
CA SER A 381 3.04 -9.39 -2.73
C SER A 381 2.98 -10.83 -2.21
N GLU A 382 3.25 -11.07 -0.93
CA GLU A 382 3.14 -12.40 -0.31
C GLU A 382 1.72 -12.68 0.24
N GLY A 383 0.81 -11.71 0.17
CA GLY A 383 -0.61 -11.92 0.51
C GLY A 383 -0.88 -12.21 2.00
N ALA A 384 0.02 -11.77 2.90
CA ALA A 384 -0.13 -11.96 4.35
C ALA A 384 -0.35 -10.64 5.10
N VAL A 385 -0.95 -10.72 6.29
CA VAL A 385 -1.22 -9.61 7.23
C VAL A 385 -0.85 -10.04 8.64
#